data_AF-A0A1V4Q3R5-F1
#
_entry.id   AF-A0A1V4Q3R5-F1
#
_cell.length_a   1.000
_cell.length_b   1.000
_cell.length_c   1.000
_cell.angle_alpha   90.00
_cell.angle_beta   90.00
_cell.angle_gamma   90.00
#
_symmetry.space_group_name_H-M   'P 1'
#
loop_
_entity.id
_entity.type
_entity.pdbx_description
1 polymer ?
#
loop_
_entity_poly.entity_id
_entity_poly.type
_entity_poly.pdbx_seq_one_letter_code
_entity_poly.pdbx_strand_id
1 'polypeptide(L)'
;IYGLQDPHVVGGEPSITDAHALAQRYVAQIREVAPHGPYRILGWSVGGVIAHAMATRLQSEGETVDFLGVMDSVPEDPGATEQTVEPAPDATARPGAEQDGSVVVDVLGGWRDLFDLGDDVQASTPEEVTAIIRAQIAGMGLLGADQVDRIMTSFELSPQVVLDFVPAVFRGDLQVFTATEDKDDPRRIAEGWRAYVSGEIRNVDVATHHLGMADAASLAVIGPVLDAELAALDSVAEEGRRPGRG
;
A
#
# COMPACT_ATOMS: atom_id res chain seq x y z
N ILE A 1 15.44 -9.41 -3.11
CA ILE A 1 14.26 -8.60 -2.74
C ILE A 1 14.48 -8.11 -1.31
N TYR A 2 14.23 -6.83 -1.04
CA TYR A 2 14.30 -6.24 0.31
C TYR A 2 12.91 -5.77 0.71
N GLY A 3 12.52 -6.01 1.96
CA GLY A 3 11.30 -5.47 2.56
C GLY A 3 11.64 -4.37 3.55
N LEU A 4 10.93 -3.24 3.47
CA LEU A 4 11.06 -2.14 4.41
C LEU A 4 9.89 -2.21 5.40
N GLN A 5 10.21 -2.28 6.69
CA GLN A 5 9.22 -2.40 7.76
C GLN A 5 9.09 -1.09 8.53
N ASP A 6 7.89 -0.86 9.08
CA ASP A 6 7.60 0.31 9.90
C ASP A 6 8.60 0.42 11.08
N PRO A 7 9.40 1.50 11.15
CA PRO A 7 10.33 1.75 12.25
C PRO A 7 9.67 1.75 13.64
N HIS A 8 8.40 2.16 13.71
CA HIS A 8 7.62 2.09 14.94
C HIS A 8 7.45 0.64 15.40
N VAL A 9 6.99 -0.23 14.50
CA VAL A 9 6.76 -1.65 14.79
C VAL A 9 8.06 -2.35 15.21
N VAL A 10 9.13 -2.21 14.41
CA VAL A 10 10.38 -2.96 14.60
C VAL A 10 11.25 -2.36 15.70
N GLY A 11 11.45 -1.04 15.68
CA GLY A 11 12.42 -0.35 16.54
C GLY A 11 11.82 0.36 17.74
N GLY A 12 10.49 0.44 17.84
CA GLY A 12 9.82 1.26 18.87
C GLY A 12 10.01 2.75 18.67
N GLU A 13 10.33 3.19 17.45
CA GLU A 13 10.49 4.61 17.12
C GLU A 13 9.12 5.33 17.14
N PRO A 14 9.10 6.66 17.25
CA PRO A 14 7.85 7.42 17.07
C PRO A 14 7.21 7.13 15.71
N SER A 15 5.89 7.00 15.68
CA SER A 15 5.13 6.79 14.45
C SER A 15 5.28 8.00 13.51
N ILE A 16 5.44 7.71 12.22
CA ILE A 16 5.53 8.72 11.16
C ILE A 16 4.28 8.57 10.30
N THR A 17 3.44 9.61 10.28
CA THR A 17 2.19 9.64 9.51
C THR A 17 2.30 10.43 8.20
N ASP A 18 3.49 10.92 7.88
CA ASP A 18 3.75 11.65 6.64
C ASP A 18 4.45 10.73 5.62
N ALA A 19 3.82 10.51 4.46
CA ALA A 19 4.33 9.63 3.42
C ALA A 19 5.68 10.10 2.85
N HIS A 20 5.91 11.41 2.74
CA HIS A 20 7.17 11.98 2.24
C HIS A 20 8.31 11.81 3.25
N ALA A 21 8.01 11.89 4.55
CA ALA A 21 8.97 11.64 5.63
C ALA A 21 9.35 10.15 5.69
N LEU A 22 8.36 9.25 5.56
CA LEU A 22 8.62 7.81 5.41
C LEU A 22 9.49 7.53 4.17
N ALA A 23 9.13 8.12 3.02
CA ALA A 23 9.88 7.99 1.79
C ALA A 23 11.32 8.49 1.92
N GLN A 24 11.55 9.65 2.56
CA GLN A 24 12.89 10.17 2.80
C GLN A 24 13.74 9.19 3.62
N ARG A 25 13.16 8.64 4.69
CA ARG A 25 13.83 7.65 5.53
C ARG A 25 14.16 6.39 4.74
N TYR A 26 13.18 5.83 4.04
CA TYR A 26 13.33 4.60 3.27
C TYR A 26 14.31 4.75 2.11
N VAL A 27 14.31 5.89 1.42
CA VAL A 27 15.32 6.22 0.40
C VAL A 27 16.73 6.27 1.00
N ALA A 28 16.89 6.83 2.20
CA ALA A 28 18.18 6.82 2.89
C ALA A 28 18.65 5.39 3.19
N GLN A 29 17.74 4.52 3.66
CA GLN A 29 18.05 3.12 3.97
C GLN A 29 18.41 2.30 2.74
N ILE A 30 17.64 2.38 1.65
CA ILE A 30 17.95 1.59 0.44
C ILE A 30 19.28 2.02 -0.19
N ARG A 31 19.68 3.29 -0.03
CA ARG A 31 20.98 3.80 -0.51
C ARG A 31 22.18 3.24 0.22
N GLU A 32 22.01 2.73 1.44
CA GLU A 32 23.08 2.02 2.13
C GLU A 32 23.45 0.71 1.42
N VAL A 33 22.50 0.13 0.69
CA VAL A 33 22.67 -1.12 -0.07
C VAL A 33 22.93 -0.86 -1.55
N ALA A 34 22.15 0.04 -2.15
CA ALA A 34 22.23 0.43 -3.55
C ALA A 34 22.32 1.96 -3.66
N PRO A 35 23.54 2.55 -3.64
CA PRO A 35 23.72 4.01 -3.63
C PRO A 35 23.15 4.72 -4.86
N HIS A 36 23.12 4.02 -6.00
CA HIS A 36 22.62 4.51 -7.27
C HIS A 36 21.68 3.49 -7.89
N GLY A 37 20.71 3.99 -8.66
CA GLY A 37 19.74 3.18 -9.37
C GLY A 37 20.33 2.39 -10.56
N PRO A 38 19.44 1.81 -11.39
CA PRO A 38 17.99 2.01 -11.36
C PRO A 38 17.32 1.33 -10.16
N TYR A 39 16.37 2.03 -9.54
CA TYR A 39 15.57 1.50 -8.42
C TYR A 39 14.28 0.87 -8.93
N ARG A 40 13.88 -0.23 -8.28
CA ARG A 40 12.65 -0.98 -8.53
C ARG A 40 11.86 -1.07 -7.25
N ILE A 41 10.68 -0.47 -7.23
CA ILE A 41 9.91 -0.26 -5.99
C ILE A 41 8.48 -0.79 -6.20
N LEU A 42 8.00 -1.57 -5.23
CA LEU A 42 6.63 -2.07 -5.17
C LEU A 42 6.07 -1.75 -3.80
N GLY A 43 4.83 -1.24 -3.74
CA GLY A 43 4.14 -0.95 -2.49
C GLY A 43 2.70 -1.44 -2.51
N TRP A 44 2.22 -1.96 -1.38
CA TRP A 44 0.84 -2.42 -1.22
C TRP A 44 0.09 -1.53 -0.23
N SER A 45 -1.16 -1.16 -0.55
CA SER A 45 -2.02 -0.35 0.31
C SER A 45 -1.35 0.99 0.64
N VAL A 46 -1.17 1.33 1.92
CA VAL A 46 -0.38 2.48 2.40
C VAL A 46 1.06 2.46 1.84
N GLY A 47 1.63 1.27 1.66
CA GLY A 47 2.93 1.12 1.00
C GLY A 47 2.95 1.63 -0.43
N GLY A 48 1.81 1.65 -1.14
CA GLY A 48 1.70 2.17 -2.51
C GLY A 48 1.93 3.68 -2.59
N VAL A 49 1.30 4.47 -1.71
CA VAL A 49 1.54 5.93 -1.64
C VAL A 49 2.97 6.24 -1.19
N ILE A 50 3.53 5.44 -0.28
CA ILE A 50 4.92 5.57 0.15
C ILE A 50 5.88 5.22 -1.00
N ALA A 51 5.62 4.14 -1.75
CA ALA A 51 6.43 3.74 -2.90
C ALA A 51 6.45 4.83 -3.98
N HIS A 52 5.30 5.45 -4.25
CA HIS A 52 5.22 6.59 -5.16
C HIS A 52 6.01 7.81 -4.65
N ALA A 53 5.89 8.15 -3.36
CA ALA A 53 6.68 9.21 -2.72
C ALA A 53 8.19 8.92 -2.79
N MET A 54 8.62 7.66 -2.58
CA MET A 54 10.02 7.24 -2.73
C MET A 54 10.49 7.43 -4.18
N ALA A 55 9.70 6.98 -5.15
CA ALA A 55 10.06 7.03 -6.56
C ALA A 55 10.20 8.48 -7.07
N THR A 56 9.23 9.34 -6.75
CA THR A 56 9.28 10.77 -7.12
C THR A 56 10.42 11.51 -6.42
N ARG A 57 10.71 11.17 -5.16
CA ARG A 57 11.88 11.69 -4.44
C ARG A 57 13.19 11.31 -5.15
N LEU A 58 13.40 10.03 -5.43
CA LEU A 58 14.60 9.55 -6.14
C LEU A 58 14.77 10.27 -7.48
N GLN A 59 13.68 10.42 -8.25
CA GLN A 59 13.69 11.15 -9.51
C GLN A 59 14.04 12.64 -9.36
N SER A 60 13.58 13.29 -8.29
CA SER A 60 13.93 14.69 -8.00
C SER A 60 15.41 14.87 -7.64
N GLU A 61 16.04 13.81 -7.14
CA GLU A 61 17.45 13.77 -6.76
C GLU A 61 18.36 13.27 -7.90
N GLY A 62 17.80 13.08 -9.10
CA GLY A 62 18.54 12.69 -10.31
C GLY A 62 18.75 11.18 -10.47
N GLU A 63 18.17 10.37 -9.60
CA GLU A 63 18.22 8.90 -9.70
C GLU A 63 17.19 8.37 -10.70
N THR A 64 17.47 7.17 -11.24
CA THR A 64 16.56 6.47 -12.14
C THR A 64 15.70 5.48 -11.36
N VAL A 65 14.40 5.45 -11.64
CA VAL A 65 13.47 4.43 -11.17
C VAL A 65 12.90 3.77 -12.41
N ASP A 66 13.29 2.52 -12.69
CA ASP A 66 12.90 1.81 -13.92
C ASP A 66 11.65 0.93 -13.71
N PHE A 67 11.25 0.70 -12.46
CA PHE A 67 10.00 0.04 -12.12
C PHE A 67 9.35 0.68 -10.89
N LEU A 68 8.08 1.07 -11.02
CA LEU A 68 7.19 1.41 -9.90
C LEU A 68 5.91 0.60 -10.02
N GLY A 69 5.60 -0.16 -8.96
CA GLY A 69 4.37 -0.91 -8.84
C GLY A 69 3.56 -0.50 -7.60
N VAL A 70 2.24 -0.53 -7.72
CA VAL A 70 1.31 -0.37 -6.60
C VAL A 70 0.30 -1.52 -6.59
N MET A 71 0.06 -2.08 -5.41
CA MET A 71 -0.98 -3.07 -5.17
C MET A 71 -2.10 -2.42 -4.39
N ASP A 72 -3.28 -2.37 -4.99
CA ASP A 72 -4.56 -1.91 -4.46
C ASP A 72 -4.45 -0.65 -3.59
N SER A 73 -3.91 0.40 -4.20
CA SER A 73 -3.60 1.67 -3.56
C SER A 73 -3.89 2.81 -4.52
N VAL A 74 -4.44 3.90 -4.01
CA VAL A 74 -4.78 5.11 -4.77
C VAL A 74 -4.60 6.31 -3.85
N PRO A 75 -4.07 7.45 -4.34
CA PRO A 75 -4.08 8.68 -3.54
C PRO A 75 -5.52 9.21 -3.44
N GLU A 76 -5.83 9.92 -2.37
CA GLU A 76 -7.09 10.67 -2.29
C GLU A 76 -7.13 11.77 -3.36
N ASP A 77 -8.28 11.92 -4.03
CA ASP A 77 -8.48 12.99 -5.01
C ASP A 77 -8.82 14.30 -4.29
N PRO A 78 -7.94 15.33 -4.33
CA PRO A 78 -8.24 16.62 -3.70
C PRO A 78 -9.46 17.31 -4.34
N GLY A 79 -9.77 17.01 -5.61
CA GLY A 79 -10.86 17.60 -6.39
C GLY A 79 -12.22 16.91 -6.24
N ALA A 80 -12.27 15.68 -5.74
CA ALA A 80 -13.52 14.97 -5.47
C ALA A 80 -14.32 15.58 -4.30
N THR A 81 -13.66 16.37 -3.44
CA THR A 81 -14.29 17.05 -2.31
C THR A 81 -15.18 18.24 -2.71
N GLU A 82 -15.07 18.78 -3.94
CA GLU A 82 -15.88 19.92 -4.38
C GLU A 82 -17.18 19.53 -5.10
N GLN A 83 -17.39 18.26 -5.47
CA GLN A 83 -18.63 17.79 -6.07
C GLN A 83 -19.04 16.45 -5.47
N THR A 84 -20.07 16.49 -4.61
CA THR A 84 -20.75 15.38 -3.91
C THR A 84 -20.06 14.82 -2.65
N VAL A 85 -19.93 15.66 -1.63
CA VAL A 85 -19.97 15.19 -0.24
C VAL A 85 -20.90 16.10 0.54
N GLU A 86 -22.12 15.63 0.83
CA GLU A 86 -22.77 16.11 2.05
C GLU A 86 -21.82 15.80 3.21
N PRO A 87 -21.51 16.75 4.10
CA PRO A 87 -20.46 16.59 5.08
C PRO A 87 -20.69 15.30 5.86
N ALA A 88 -19.69 14.41 5.86
CA ALA A 88 -19.63 13.32 6.82
C ALA A 88 -19.88 13.91 8.21
N PRO A 89 -20.82 13.36 9.00
CA PRO A 89 -21.11 13.93 10.30
C PRO A 89 -19.88 13.74 11.18
N ASP A 90 -19.28 14.87 11.53
CA ASP A 90 -18.36 15.12 12.65
C ASP A 90 -18.16 13.90 13.57
N ALA A 91 -16.98 13.27 13.47
CA ALA A 91 -16.55 12.16 14.30
C ALA A 91 -16.22 12.58 15.75
N THR A 92 -16.68 13.75 16.19
CA THR A 92 -16.67 14.11 17.61
C THR A 92 -18.00 13.69 18.26
N ALA A 93 -17.94 12.55 18.94
CA ALA A 93 -18.82 12.15 20.04
C ALA A 93 -20.32 12.50 19.91
N ARG A 94 -21.10 11.62 19.27
CA ARG A 94 -22.53 11.48 19.57
C ARG A 94 -22.76 10.15 20.30
N PRO A 95 -23.15 10.15 21.60
CA PRO A 95 -23.65 8.94 22.23
C PRO A 95 -24.99 8.58 21.59
N GLY A 96 -25.07 7.45 20.90
CA GLY A 96 -26.33 6.88 20.38
C GLY A 96 -26.55 6.90 18.87
N ALA A 97 -25.52 7.05 18.04
CA ALA A 97 -25.61 6.67 16.63
C ALA A 97 -25.40 5.15 16.53
N GLU A 98 -26.38 4.41 16.01
CA GLU A 98 -26.20 2.99 15.68
C GLU A 98 -25.03 2.89 14.70
N GLN A 99 -23.96 2.22 15.14
CA GLN A 99 -22.76 1.99 14.34
C GLN A 99 -23.16 1.16 13.13
N ASP A 100 -22.84 1.65 11.92
CA ASP A 100 -23.16 0.95 10.69
C ASP A 100 -22.38 -0.38 10.65
N GLY A 101 -23.11 -1.50 10.78
CA GLY A 101 -22.54 -2.84 10.87
C GLY A 101 -21.81 -3.29 9.60
N SER A 102 -21.98 -2.58 8.48
CA SER A 102 -21.30 -2.87 7.20
C SER A 102 -19.79 -2.73 7.30
N VAL A 103 -19.29 -1.65 7.90
CA VAL A 103 -17.84 -1.38 8.06
C VAL A 103 -17.18 -2.42 8.97
N VAL A 104 -17.87 -2.87 10.02
CA VAL A 104 -17.38 -3.91 10.94
C VAL A 104 -17.26 -5.26 10.22
N VAL A 105 -18.22 -5.59 9.36
CA VAL A 105 -18.26 -6.82 8.59
C VAL A 105 -17.19 -6.84 7.48
N ASP A 106 -17.00 -5.74 6.77
CA ASP A 106 -16.02 -5.65 5.67
C ASP A 106 -14.57 -5.70 6.20
N VAL A 107 -14.29 -4.98 7.29
CA VAL A 107 -12.98 -5.02 7.93
C VAL A 107 -12.72 -6.43 8.48
N LEU A 108 -13.63 -6.99 9.28
CA LEU A 108 -13.46 -8.36 9.82
C LEU A 108 -13.35 -9.42 8.72
N GLY A 109 -14.08 -9.27 7.62
CA GLY A 109 -14.04 -10.16 6.45
C GLY A 109 -12.65 -10.23 5.81
N GLY A 110 -11.99 -9.09 5.58
CA GLY A 110 -10.63 -9.11 5.06
C GLY A 110 -9.60 -9.68 6.05
N TRP A 111 -9.78 -9.46 7.35
CA TRP A 111 -8.89 -10.03 8.39
C TRP A 111 -9.10 -11.53 8.59
N ARG A 112 -10.32 -12.00 8.34
CA ARG A 112 -10.71 -13.40 8.42
C ARG A 112 -9.97 -14.26 7.42
N ASP A 113 -9.82 -13.77 6.19
CA ASP A 113 -9.05 -14.47 5.16
C ASP A 113 -7.54 -14.41 5.45
N LEU A 114 -7.03 -13.26 5.95
CA LEU A 114 -5.61 -13.11 6.30
C LEU A 114 -5.16 -14.00 7.48
N PHE A 115 -6.03 -14.21 8.47
CA PHE A 115 -5.72 -14.98 9.69
C PHE A 115 -6.41 -16.35 9.77
N ASP A 116 -7.07 -16.81 8.69
CA ASP A 116 -7.84 -18.07 8.65
C ASP A 116 -8.84 -18.19 9.82
N LEU A 117 -9.61 -17.13 10.07
CA LEU A 117 -10.59 -17.10 11.17
C LEU A 117 -11.83 -17.92 10.80
N GLY A 118 -12.30 -18.79 11.71
CA GLY A 118 -13.51 -19.61 11.50
C GLY A 118 -14.81 -18.79 11.47
N ASP A 119 -15.87 -19.29 10.79
CA ASP A 119 -17.16 -18.58 10.55
C ASP A 119 -17.88 -18.21 11.85
N ASP A 120 -17.48 -18.83 12.94
CA ASP A 120 -17.90 -18.60 14.30
C ASP A 120 -17.31 -17.32 14.94
N VAL A 121 -16.23 -16.76 14.38
CA VAL A 121 -15.64 -15.50 14.84
C VAL A 121 -16.45 -14.33 14.29
N GLN A 122 -17.22 -13.70 15.17
CA GLN A 122 -18.11 -12.58 14.85
C GLN A 122 -17.71 -11.36 15.70
N ALA A 123 -17.84 -10.17 15.11
CA ALA A 123 -17.71 -8.91 15.81
C ALA A 123 -18.90 -8.01 15.45
N SER A 124 -19.43 -7.32 16.44
CA SER A 124 -20.52 -6.37 16.31
C SER A 124 -20.04 -4.92 16.45
N THR A 125 -18.81 -4.71 16.93
CA THR A 125 -18.21 -3.37 17.06
C THR A 125 -16.77 -3.32 16.54
N PRO A 126 -16.27 -2.14 16.15
CA PRO A 126 -14.85 -1.96 15.77
C PRO A 126 -13.86 -2.37 16.87
N GLU A 127 -14.22 -2.17 18.14
CA GLU A 127 -13.39 -2.57 19.28
C GLU A 127 -13.26 -4.09 19.37
N GLU A 128 -14.33 -4.84 19.07
CA GLU A 128 -14.30 -6.30 19.02
C GLU A 128 -13.42 -6.80 17.86
N VAL A 129 -13.50 -6.18 16.68
CA VAL A 129 -12.61 -6.50 15.54
C VAL A 129 -11.15 -6.26 15.92
N THR A 130 -10.86 -5.12 16.54
CA THR A 130 -9.52 -4.75 17.02
C THR A 130 -8.99 -5.77 18.04
N ALA A 131 -9.85 -6.22 18.96
CA ALA A 131 -9.50 -7.23 19.95
C ALA A 131 -9.21 -8.60 19.31
N ILE A 132 -9.98 -8.99 18.29
CA ILE A 132 -9.77 -10.22 17.53
C ILE A 132 -8.43 -10.18 16.79
N ILE A 133 -8.17 -9.11 16.03
CA ILE A 133 -6.91 -8.92 15.29
C ILE A 133 -5.71 -8.99 16.25
N ARG A 134 -5.78 -8.25 17.35
CA ARG A 134 -4.77 -8.25 18.41
C ARG A 134 -4.53 -9.66 18.96
N ALA A 135 -5.60 -10.41 19.23
CA ALA A 135 -5.50 -11.77 19.75
C ALA A 135 -4.85 -12.71 18.73
N GLN A 136 -5.13 -12.57 17.43
CA GLN A 136 -4.52 -13.37 16.38
C GLN A 136 -3.02 -13.08 16.22
N ILE A 137 -2.65 -11.81 16.14
CA ILE A 137 -1.24 -11.40 16.03
C ILE A 137 -0.44 -11.89 17.25
N ALA A 138 -1.00 -11.75 18.46
CA ALA A 138 -0.38 -12.28 19.67
C ALA A 138 -0.31 -13.82 19.66
N GLY A 139 -1.35 -14.48 19.16
CA GLY A 139 -1.48 -15.94 19.06
C GLY A 139 -0.47 -16.61 18.14
N MET A 140 0.11 -15.89 17.18
CA MET A 140 1.21 -16.38 16.34
C MET A 140 2.46 -16.73 17.15
N GLY A 141 2.62 -16.16 18.36
CA GLY A 141 3.72 -16.49 19.28
C GLY A 141 5.11 -16.02 18.82
N LEU A 142 5.17 -15.20 17.77
CA LEU A 142 6.42 -14.68 17.18
C LEU A 142 6.78 -13.27 17.67
N LEU A 143 5.86 -12.59 18.36
CA LEU A 143 5.93 -11.16 18.69
C LEU A 143 5.73 -10.94 20.19
N GLY A 144 6.47 -9.98 20.76
CA GLY A 144 6.25 -9.54 22.14
C GLY A 144 4.98 -8.68 22.26
N ALA A 145 4.37 -8.61 23.44
CA ALA A 145 3.15 -7.82 23.67
C ALA A 145 3.29 -6.37 23.21
N ASP A 146 4.40 -5.71 23.57
CA ASP A 146 4.69 -4.33 23.14
C ASP A 146 4.78 -4.20 21.61
N GLN A 147 5.19 -5.25 20.90
CA GLN A 147 5.25 -5.23 19.44
C GLN A 147 3.87 -5.39 18.81
N VAL A 148 3.00 -6.20 19.42
CA VAL A 148 1.59 -6.28 19.02
C VAL A 148 0.91 -4.92 19.21
N ASP A 149 1.13 -4.26 20.34
CA ASP A 149 0.61 -2.90 20.59
C ASP A 149 1.03 -1.92 19.49
N ARG A 150 2.32 -1.92 19.13
CA ARG A 150 2.84 -1.05 18.07
C ARG A 150 2.29 -1.38 16.68
N ILE A 151 2.01 -2.65 16.39
CA ILE A 151 1.32 -3.03 15.14
C ILE A 151 -0.09 -2.45 15.11
N MET A 152 -0.83 -2.56 16.22
CA MET A 152 -2.18 -1.99 16.29
C MET A 152 -2.16 -0.47 16.15
N THR A 153 -1.23 0.22 16.82
CA THR A 153 -1.04 1.67 16.64
C THR A 153 -0.66 2.03 15.20
N SER A 154 0.17 1.22 14.54
CA SER A 154 0.50 1.43 13.13
C SER A 154 -0.75 1.33 12.24
N PHE A 155 -1.62 0.33 12.45
CA PHE A 155 -2.88 0.23 11.71
C PHE A 155 -3.80 1.41 11.96
N GLU A 156 -3.95 1.86 13.21
CA GLU A 156 -4.78 3.01 13.58
C GLU A 156 -4.33 4.31 12.89
N LEU A 157 -3.02 4.51 12.75
CA LEU A 157 -2.44 5.75 12.20
C LEU A 157 -2.23 5.71 10.68
N SER A 158 -2.23 4.52 10.08
CA SER A 158 -1.94 4.32 8.67
C SER A 158 -2.88 5.04 7.68
N PRO A 159 -4.21 5.21 7.95
CA PRO A 159 -5.08 5.94 7.04
C PRO A 159 -4.64 7.40 6.85
N GLN A 160 -4.10 8.03 7.90
CA GLN A 160 -3.62 9.42 7.84
C GLN A 160 -2.50 9.58 6.80
N VAL A 161 -1.66 8.56 6.62
CA VAL A 161 -0.59 8.57 5.61
C VAL A 161 -1.14 8.71 4.21
N VAL A 162 -2.29 8.10 3.93
CA VAL A 162 -2.96 8.16 2.62
C VAL A 162 -3.72 9.48 2.47
N LEU A 163 -4.48 9.87 3.51
CA LEU A 163 -5.31 11.08 3.50
C LEU A 163 -4.49 12.36 3.30
N ASP A 164 -3.33 12.48 3.96
CA ASP A 164 -2.47 13.65 3.86
C ASP A 164 -1.52 13.61 2.67
N PHE A 165 -1.50 12.50 1.92
CA PHE A 165 -0.55 12.35 0.82
C PHE A 165 -0.93 13.22 -0.37
N VAL A 166 -0.10 14.23 -0.62
CA VAL A 166 -0.13 15.02 -1.86
C VAL A 166 0.90 14.45 -2.83
N PRO A 167 0.48 13.78 -3.93
CA PRO A 167 1.41 13.14 -4.84
C PRO A 167 2.10 14.15 -5.77
N ALA A 168 3.39 13.94 -6.02
CA ALA A 168 4.09 14.58 -7.14
C ALA A 168 3.80 13.83 -8.46
N VAL A 169 4.36 14.27 -9.59
CA VAL A 169 4.26 13.50 -10.84
C VAL A 169 5.43 12.53 -10.95
N PHE A 170 5.13 11.23 -11.00
CA PHE A 170 6.10 10.19 -11.33
C PHE A 170 6.35 10.15 -12.84
N ARG A 171 7.63 10.22 -13.23
CA ARG A 171 8.04 10.21 -14.64
C ARG A 171 8.37 8.80 -15.10
N GLY A 172 7.38 8.07 -15.59
CA GLY A 172 7.53 6.69 -16.05
C GLY A 172 6.20 5.96 -16.12
N ASP A 173 6.26 4.67 -16.43
CA ASP A 173 5.10 3.79 -16.44
C ASP A 173 4.80 3.29 -15.01
N LEU A 174 3.53 3.14 -14.67
CA LEU A 174 3.07 2.62 -13.38
C LEU A 174 2.37 1.27 -13.59
N GLN A 175 2.85 0.25 -12.88
CA GLN A 175 2.13 -1.03 -12.77
C GLN A 175 1.16 -0.98 -11.58
N VAL A 176 -0.11 -1.29 -11.82
CA VAL A 176 -1.17 -1.36 -10.81
C VAL A 176 -1.70 -2.79 -10.74
N PHE A 177 -1.92 -3.29 -9.54
CA PHE A 177 -2.68 -4.52 -9.30
C PHE A 177 -3.89 -4.17 -8.45
N THR A 178 -5.10 -4.41 -8.93
CA THR A 178 -6.34 -3.96 -8.27
C THR A 178 -7.12 -5.15 -7.73
N ALA A 179 -7.46 -5.12 -6.45
CA ALA A 179 -8.41 -6.08 -5.86
C ALA A 179 -9.83 -5.70 -6.30
N THR A 180 -10.61 -6.67 -6.76
CA THR A 180 -11.89 -6.41 -7.44
C THR A 180 -13.14 -6.81 -6.66
N GLU A 181 -13.03 -7.67 -5.64
CA GLU A 181 -14.21 -8.27 -4.99
C GLU A 181 -14.83 -7.35 -3.93
N ASP A 182 -14.08 -6.37 -3.43
CA ASP A 182 -14.49 -5.42 -2.39
C ASP A 182 -14.75 -4.00 -2.94
N LYS A 183 -14.94 -3.86 -4.25
CA LYS A 183 -15.12 -2.55 -4.91
C LYS A 183 -16.25 -2.57 -5.93
N ASP A 184 -17.12 -1.56 -5.84
CA ASP A 184 -18.16 -1.31 -6.84
C ASP A 184 -17.59 -0.92 -8.21
N ASP A 185 -16.49 -0.15 -8.21
CA ASP A 185 -15.80 0.30 -9.42
C ASP A 185 -14.28 0.18 -9.26
N PRO A 186 -13.72 -1.03 -9.43
CA PRO A 186 -12.29 -1.28 -9.22
C PRO A 186 -11.39 -0.40 -10.11
N ARG A 187 -11.89 0.01 -11.28
CA ARG A 187 -11.13 0.85 -12.23
C ARG A 187 -10.61 2.13 -11.58
N ARG A 188 -11.35 2.71 -10.63
CA ARG A 188 -10.98 3.96 -9.95
C ARG A 188 -9.58 3.91 -9.31
N ILE A 189 -9.12 2.74 -8.89
CA ILE A 189 -7.78 2.57 -8.33
C ILE A 189 -6.72 2.98 -9.36
N ALA A 190 -6.75 2.41 -10.56
CA ALA A 190 -5.81 2.77 -11.63
C ALA A 190 -6.07 4.19 -12.18
N GLU A 191 -7.33 4.61 -12.27
CA GLU A 191 -7.68 5.93 -12.80
C GLU A 191 -7.21 7.08 -11.89
N GLY A 192 -7.23 6.89 -10.57
CA GLY A 192 -6.81 7.90 -9.59
C GLY A 192 -5.33 8.28 -9.71
N TRP A 193 -4.49 7.42 -10.29
CA TRP A 193 -3.08 7.72 -10.54
C TRP A 193 -2.82 8.56 -11.78
N ARG A 194 -3.80 8.74 -12.69
CA ARG A 194 -3.59 9.40 -14.00
C ARG A 194 -3.04 10.82 -13.89
N ALA A 195 -3.42 11.56 -12.85
CA ALA A 195 -2.92 12.92 -12.63
C ALA A 195 -1.45 12.96 -12.13
N TYR A 196 -0.92 11.83 -11.68
CA TYR A 196 0.34 11.73 -10.93
C TYR A 196 1.37 10.82 -11.60
N VAL A 197 1.13 10.42 -12.85
CA VAL A 197 1.99 9.56 -13.66
C VAL A 197 2.07 10.14 -15.07
N SER A 198 3.28 10.29 -15.61
CA SER A 198 3.46 10.83 -16.97
C SER A 198 3.45 9.77 -18.08
N GLY A 199 3.68 8.50 -17.73
CA GLY A 199 3.75 7.37 -18.66
C GLY A 199 2.45 6.56 -18.72
N GLU A 200 2.57 5.31 -19.14
CA GLU A 200 1.46 4.37 -19.22
C GLU A 200 1.10 3.83 -17.82
N ILE A 201 -0.20 3.70 -17.54
CA ILE A 201 -0.68 2.98 -16.35
C ILE A 201 -1.18 1.61 -16.82
N ARG A 202 -0.48 0.56 -16.43
CA ARG A 202 -0.85 -0.83 -16.72
C ARG A 202 -1.54 -1.41 -15.49
N ASN A 203 -2.79 -1.82 -15.63
CA ASN A 203 -3.56 -2.41 -14.53
C ASN A 203 -3.80 -3.90 -14.75
N VAL A 204 -3.65 -4.68 -13.69
CA VAL A 204 -4.06 -6.09 -13.61
C VAL A 204 -5.10 -6.22 -12.52
N ASP A 205 -6.30 -6.62 -12.91
CA ASP A 205 -7.38 -6.95 -11.97
C ASP A 205 -7.12 -8.33 -11.35
N VAL A 206 -7.23 -8.40 -10.02
CA VAL A 206 -7.08 -9.60 -9.22
C VAL A 206 -8.42 -9.88 -8.54
N ALA A 207 -8.96 -11.09 -8.75
CA ALA A 207 -10.21 -11.55 -8.13
C ALA A 207 -9.95 -11.92 -6.66
N THR A 208 -9.93 -10.90 -5.82
CA THR A 208 -9.72 -10.95 -4.37
C THR A 208 -10.25 -9.65 -3.74
N HIS A 209 -10.40 -9.66 -2.42
CA HIS A 209 -10.52 -8.46 -1.58
C HIS A 209 -9.12 -7.87 -1.27
N HIS A 210 -9.06 -6.64 -0.74
CA HIS A 210 -7.84 -5.87 -0.49
C HIS A 210 -6.79 -6.63 0.32
N LEU A 211 -7.20 -7.26 1.44
CA LEU A 211 -6.29 -7.99 2.33
C LEU A 211 -5.76 -9.29 1.70
N GLY A 212 -6.54 -9.96 0.86
CA GLY A 212 -6.15 -11.17 0.14
C GLY A 212 -5.19 -10.96 -1.02
N MET A 213 -4.80 -9.70 -1.31
CA MET A 213 -3.77 -9.41 -2.33
C MET A 213 -2.41 -10.06 -2.03
N ALA A 214 -2.14 -10.34 -0.75
CA ALA A 214 -0.91 -11.02 -0.31
C ALA A 214 -1.04 -12.57 -0.30
N ASP A 215 -2.20 -13.12 -0.59
CA ASP A 215 -2.44 -14.56 -0.54
C ASP A 215 -1.73 -15.29 -1.69
N ALA A 216 -1.45 -16.58 -1.49
CA ALA A 216 -0.77 -17.40 -2.48
C ALA A 216 -1.48 -17.42 -3.84
N ALA A 217 -2.83 -17.40 -3.86
CA ALA A 217 -3.62 -17.36 -5.08
C ALA A 217 -3.45 -16.02 -5.84
N SER A 218 -3.51 -14.90 -5.12
CA SER A 218 -3.28 -13.56 -5.67
C SER A 218 -1.85 -13.40 -6.17
N LEU A 219 -0.86 -13.87 -5.40
CA LEU A 219 0.56 -13.83 -5.79
C LEU A 219 0.86 -14.73 -6.99
N ALA A 220 0.11 -15.80 -7.23
CA ALA A 220 0.23 -16.61 -8.44
C ALA A 220 -0.22 -15.87 -9.72
N VAL A 221 -1.03 -14.82 -9.58
CA VAL A 221 -1.40 -13.90 -10.68
C VAL A 221 -0.39 -12.75 -10.79
N ILE A 222 -0.03 -12.14 -9.67
CA ILE A 222 0.84 -10.95 -9.62
C ILE A 222 2.29 -11.29 -10.00
N GLY A 223 2.82 -12.40 -9.47
CA GLY A 223 4.23 -12.79 -9.60
C GLY A 223 4.70 -12.91 -11.05
N PRO A 224 4.01 -13.66 -11.93
CA PRO A 224 4.41 -13.78 -13.34
C PRO A 224 4.41 -12.45 -14.11
N VAL A 225 3.51 -11.52 -13.77
CA VAL A 225 3.48 -10.18 -14.39
C VAL A 225 4.72 -9.39 -13.96
N LEU A 226 5.04 -9.39 -12.67
CA LEU A 226 6.25 -8.75 -12.17
C LEU A 226 7.51 -9.34 -12.81
N ASP A 227 7.61 -10.66 -12.89
CA ASP A 227 8.76 -11.34 -13.48
C ASP A 227 8.97 -10.97 -14.96
N ALA A 228 7.88 -10.94 -15.74
CA ALA A 228 7.93 -10.55 -17.15
C ALA A 228 8.36 -9.08 -17.35
N GLU A 229 7.81 -8.15 -16.58
CA GLU A 229 8.16 -6.73 -16.64
C GLU A 229 9.63 -6.51 -16.25
N LEU A 230 10.07 -7.12 -15.14
CA LEU A 230 11.46 -6.97 -14.69
C LEU A 230 12.46 -7.60 -15.67
N ALA A 231 12.15 -8.75 -16.26
CA ALA A 231 12.98 -9.38 -17.28
C ALA A 231 13.08 -8.54 -18.56
N ALA A 232 12.01 -7.84 -18.95
CA ALA A 232 12.02 -6.91 -20.08
C ALA A 232 12.94 -5.71 -19.81
N LEU A 233 12.87 -5.13 -18.61
CA LEU A 233 13.74 -4.04 -18.18
C LEU A 233 15.22 -4.44 -18.17
N ASP A 234 15.52 -5.64 -17.68
CA ASP A 234 16.88 -6.18 -17.67
C ASP A 234 17.43 -6.35 -19.10
N SER A 235 16.60 -6.84 -20.02
CA SER A 235 16.97 -7.01 -21.44
C SER A 235 17.31 -5.67 -22.10
N VAL A 236 16.51 -4.63 -21.89
CA VAL A 236 16.77 -3.27 -22.41
C VAL A 236 18.07 -2.70 -21.83
N ALA A 237 18.32 -2.89 -20.54
CA ALA A 237 19.53 -2.42 -19.89
C ALA A 237 20.80 -3.14 -20.38
N GLU A 238 20.69 -4.41 -20.79
CA GLU A 238 21.78 -5.15 -21.43
C GLU A 238 22.06 -4.69 -22.86
N GLU A 239 21.03 -4.43 -23.66
CA GLU A 239 21.17 -3.95 -25.04
C GLU A 239 21.81 -2.55 -25.09
N GLY A 240 21.39 -1.64 -24.21
CA GLY A 240 21.96 -0.29 -24.11
C GLY A 240 23.44 -0.25 -23.68
N ARG A 241 23.94 -1.32 -23.06
CA ARG A 241 25.36 -1.46 -22.65
C ARG A 241 26.27 -2.05 -23.73
N ARG A 242 25.74 -2.59 -24.83
CA ARG A 242 26.59 -3.12 -25.91
C ARG A 242 27.19 -1.95 -26.69
N PRO A 243 28.55 -1.82 -26.77
CA PRO A 243 29.15 -0.77 -27.58
C PRO A 243 28.74 -0.98 -29.03
N GLY A 244 28.26 0.08 -29.67
CA GLY A 244 27.84 0.05 -31.07
C GLY A 244 28.91 -0.62 -31.93
N ARG A 245 28.53 -1.69 -32.63
CA ARG A 245 29.38 -2.24 -33.69
C ARG A 245 29.49 -1.15 -34.77
N GLY A 246 30.62 -0.47 -34.76
CA GLY A 246 31.02 0.48 -35.82
C GLY A 246 31.22 -0.20 -37.16
#